data_AF-A0A3S1IFS8-F1
#
_entry.id   AF-A0A3S1IFS8-F1
#
_cell.length_a   1.000
_cell.length_b   1.000
_cell.length_c   1.000
_cell.angle_alpha   90.00
_cell.angle_beta   90.00
_cell.angle_gamma   90.00
#
_symmetry.space_group_name_H-M   'P 1'
#
loop_
_entity.id
_entity.type
_entity.pdbx_description
1 polymer ?
#
loop_
_entity_poly.entity_id
_entity_poly.type
_entity_poly.pdbx_seq_one_letter_code
_entity_poly.pdbx_strand_id
1 'polypeptide(L)'
;MIIAKTDPDHPDAQILLDVLSEALTRITGDSGQYSFDANNLKGRRSVFAPCPATSKVSCYAPKSFSWGAVMSQLKTLLLGSWRMTSWVYEILETGEVLDALGQNPRGIISYSADGRMMVFVLRADRSTPAALVPTSNEKIALYDSMFAYAGTYSVEHDRIVHHIDMSWNQSWEGTEQVRYLETDGRTLLYRSAPAQNPLDGKDCVHTVRFEKITSTSSH
;
A
#
# COMPACT_ATOMS: atom_id res chain seq x y z
N MET A 1 10.09 -3.23 -16.24
CA MET A 1 10.97 -4.19 -16.93
C MET A 1 10.17 -5.47 -17.15
N ILE A 2 9.72 -5.70 -18.38
CA ILE A 2 8.87 -6.85 -18.73
C ILE A 2 9.80 -8.03 -18.98
N ILE A 3 9.86 -8.99 -18.05
CA ILE A 3 10.69 -10.17 -18.22
C ILE A 3 9.94 -11.15 -19.12
N ALA A 4 10.27 -11.13 -20.41
CA ALA A 4 9.94 -12.22 -21.33
C ALA A 4 10.72 -13.48 -20.92
N LYS A 5 10.16 -14.66 -21.19
CA LYS A 5 10.79 -15.99 -20.98
C LYS A 5 12.27 -15.97 -21.37
N THR A 6 13.16 -15.91 -20.39
CA THR A 6 14.61 -15.99 -20.62
C THR A 6 15.18 -17.10 -19.75
N ASP A 7 15.68 -18.11 -20.46
CA ASP A 7 16.77 -19.01 -20.13
C ASP A 7 17.23 -19.02 -18.65
N PRO A 8 16.98 -20.11 -17.88
CA PRO A 8 17.43 -20.22 -16.49
C PRO A 8 18.96 -20.18 -16.36
N ASP A 9 19.72 -20.41 -17.43
CA ASP A 9 21.19 -20.36 -17.43
C ASP A 9 21.73 -18.94 -17.73
N HIS A 10 20.84 -17.93 -17.85
CA HIS A 10 21.24 -16.55 -18.06
C HIS A 10 21.99 -15.99 -16.83
N PRO A 11 23.14 -15.31 -17.00
CA PRO A 11 23.96 -14.82 -15.88
C PRO A 11 23.18 -13.93 -14.89
N ASP A 12 22.27 -13.09 -15.39
CA ASP A 12 21.42 -12.26 -14.51
C ASP A 12 20.38 -13.07 -13.71
N ALA A 13 19.89 -14.19 -14.26
CA ALA A 13 18.99 -15.10 -13.54
C ALA A 13 19.74 -15.82 -12.42
N GLN A 14 21.00 -16.20 -12.67
CA GLN A 14 21.85 -16.84 -11.67
C GLN A 14 22.19 -15.91 -10.50
N ILE A 15 22.47 -14.63 -10.78
CA ILE A 15 22.68 -13.61 -9.75
C ILE A 15 21.44 -13.44 -8.87
N LEU A 16 20.24 -13.41 -9.47
CA LEU A 16 18.99 -13.29 -8.72
C LEU A 16 18.72 -14.53 -7.86
N LEU A 17 19.00 -15.73 -8.38
CA LEU A 17 18.87 -16.98 -7.63
C LEU A 17 19.83 -17.05 -6.44
N ASP A 18 21.06 -16.56 -6.59
CA ASP A 18 22.03 -16.52 -5.49
C ASP A 18 21.62 -15.53 -4.40
N VAL A 19 21.12 -14.34 -4.78
CA VAL A 19 20.60 -13.35 -3.82
C VAL A 19 19.39 -13.91 -3.06
N LEU A 20 18.48 -14.59 -3.76
CA LEU A 20 17.30 -15.23 -3.16
C LEU A 20 17.68 -16.39 -2.23
N SER A 21 18.64 -17.21 -2.64
CA SER A 21 19.19 -18.33 -1.87
C SER A 21 19.87 -17.85 -0.57
N GLU A 22 20.63 -16.75 -0.63
CA GLU A 22 21.27 -16.17 0.54
C GLU A 22 20.24 -15.57 1.51
N ALA A 23 19.21 -14.89 0.96
CA ALA A 23 18.10 -14.38 1.75
C ALA A 23 17.31 -15.51 2.44
N LEU A 24 17.04 -16.61 1.73
CA LEU A 24 16.39 -17.79 2.29
C LEU A 24 17.23 -18.40 3.41
N THR A 25 18.54 -18.57 3.20
CA THR A 25 19.46 -19.10 4.21
C THR A 25 19.41 -18.29 5.50
N ARG A 26 19.34 -16.96 5.41
CA ARG A 26 19.23 -16.08 6.59
C ARG A 26 17.92 -16.24 7.35
N ILE A 27 16.84 -16.61 6.66
CA ILE A 27 15.49 -16.70 7.22
C ILE A 27 15.21 -18.11 7.79
N THR A 28 15.65 -19.16 7.08
CA THR A 28 15.26 -20.54 7.36
C THR A 28 16.43 -21.41 7.86
N GLY A 29 17.68 -20.94 7.70
CA GLY A 29 18.88 -21.75 7.89
C GLY A 29 19.19 -22.70 6.72
N ASP A 30 18.38 -22.69 5.66
CA ASP A 30 18.53 -23.53 4.47
C ASP A 30 18.46 -22.66 3.20
N SER A 31 19.43 -22.84 2.31
CA SER A 31 19.53 -22.09 1.06
C SER A 31 18.48 -22.50 0.05
N GLY A 32 17.85 -23.67 0.22
CA GLY A 32 16.84 -24.19 -0.71
C GLY A 32 17.40 -24.58 -2.08
N GLN A 33 18.70 -24.41 -2.32
CA GLN A 33 19.38 -24.73 -3.60
C GLN A 33 19.18 -26.19 -4.02
N TYR A 34 19.03 -27.10 -3.06
CA TYR A 34 18.75 -28.51 -3.32
C TYR A 34 17.41 -28.78 -4.02
N SER A 35 16.44 -27.87 -3.91
CA SER A 35 15.12 -28.00 -4.54
C SER A 35 15.12 -27.61 -6.02
N PHE A 36 16.19 -26.97 -6.50
CA PHE A 36 16.31 -26.40 -7.84
C PHE A 36 17.42 -27.05 -8.69
N ASP A 37 18.15 -28.04 -8.15
CA ASP A 37 19.16 -28.77 -8.90
C ASP A 37 18.54 -29.85 -9.80
N ALA A 38 18.44 -29.55 -11.10
CA ALA A 38 17.92 -30.45 -12.12
C ALA A 38 18.74 -31.74 -12.29
N ASN A 39 19.99 -31.78 -11.81
CA ASN A 39 20.88 -32.95 -11.88
C ASN A 39 20.89 -33.78 -10.59
N ASN A 40 20.09 -33.42 -9.58
CA ASN A 40 19.98 -34.18 -8.35
C ASN A 40 19.04 -35.39 -8.49
N LEU A 41 19.37 -36.29 -9.42
CA LEU A 41 18.89 -37.66 -9.44
C LEU A 41 19.63 -38.47 -8.36
N LYS A 42 19.26 -38.29 -7.09
CA LYS A 42 19.71 -39.20 -6.02
C LYS A 42 19.12 -40.59 -6.22
N GLY A 43 19.91 -41.38 -6.96
CA GLY A 43 20.12 -42.81 -6.92
C GLY A 43 19.33 -43.68 -5.95
N ARG A 44 18.72 -44.73 -6.55
CA ARG A 44 18.69 -46.14 -6.09
C ARG A 44 18.54 -46.40 -4.57
N ARG A 45 17.62 -45.70 -3.91
CA ARG A 45 16.87 -46.22 -2.73
C ARG A 45 15.61 -45.41 -2.40
N SER A 46 15.02 -44.72 -3.37
CA SER A 46 13.64 -44.21 -3.28
C SER A 46 12.70 -45.20 -3.97
N VAL A 47 12.02 -46.00 -3.17
CA VAL A 47 10.89 -46.82 -3.65
C VAL A 47 9.68 -45.89 -3.71
N PHE A 48 9.18 -45.61 -4.91
CA PHE A 48 7.80 -45.14 -5.05
C PHE A 48 6.90 -46.31 -4.69
N ALA A 49 6.36 -46.31 -3.48
CA ALA A 49 5.31 -47.23 -3.07
C ALA A 49 3.95 -46.64 -3.50
N PRO A 50 3.15 -47.32 -4.35
CA PRO A 50 1.76 -46.96 -4.48
C PRO A 50 1.07 -47.37 -3.17
N CYS A 51 0.71 -46.39 -2.35
CA CYS A 51 -0.01 -46.65 -1.10
C CYS A 51 -1.42 -47.16 -1.43
N PRO A 52 -1.82 -48.38 -1.03
CA PRO A 52 -3.21 -48.79 -1.08
C PRO A 52 -3.98 -47.98 -0.05
N ALA A 53 -5.15 -47.49 -0.45
CA ALA A 53 -6.01 -46.60 0.31
C ALA A 53 -6.58 -47.23 1.58
N THR A 54 -5.77 -47.55 2.59
CA THR A 54 -6.20 -47.88 3.96
C THR A 54 -4.99 -47.96 4.89
N SER A 55 -4.46 -46.84 5.37
CA SER A 55 -3.80 -46.75 6.69
C SER A 55 -3.36 -45.31 6.98
N LYS A 56 -3.73 -44.82 8.16
CA LYS A 56 -3.36 -43.50 8.67
C LYS A 56 -1.85 -43.44 8.91
N VAL A 57 -1.10 -42.79 8.04
CA VAL A 57 0.27 -42.34 8.32
C VAL A 57 0.20 -40.85 8.60
N SER A 58 0.42 -40.48 9.86
CA SER A 58 0.53 -39.10 10.30
C SER A 58 1.85 -38.52 9.78
N CYS A 59 1.80 -37.93 8.59
CA CYS A 59 2.85 -37.02 8.14
C CYS A 59 2.86 -35.81 9.09
N TYR A 60 4.00 -35.54 9.73
CA TYR A 60 4.25 -34.24 10.35
C TYR A 60 4.18 -33.20 9.23
N ALA A 61 3.00 -32.61 9.04
CA ALA A 61 2.83 -31.46 8.19
C ALA A 61 3.68 -30.33 8.80
N PRO A 62 4.67 -29.75 8.09
CA PRO A 62 5.14 -28.44 8.49
C PRO A 62 3.90 -27.55 8.52
N LYS A 63 3.67 -26.90 9.67
CA LYS A 63 2.52 -26.00 9.88
C LYS A 63 2.44 -25.10 8.65
N SER A 64 1.34 -25.24 7.92
CA SER A 64 0.80 -24.33 6.91
C SER A 64 1.67 -23.07 6.74
N PHE A 65 2.34 -22.94 5.60
CA PHE A 65 2.83 -21.64 5.16
C PHE A 65 1.61 -20.75 4.99
N SER A 66 1.33 -19.99 6.05
CA SER A 66 0.13 -19.15 6.14
C SER A 66 0.35 -17.95 5.24
N TRP A 67 -0.37 -17.91 4.11
CA TRP A 67 -0.56 -16.69 3.34
C TRP A 67 -1.06 -15.50 4.19
N GLY A 68 -1.61 -15.77 5.38
CA GLY A 68 -1.97 -14.74 6.36
C GLY A 68 -0.78 -14.00 6.97
N ALA A 69 0.44 -14.55 6.97
CA ALA A 69 1.60 -13.90 7.56
C ALA A 69 2.06 -12.67 6.74
N VAL A 70 2.06 -12.75 5.41
CA VAL A 70 2.47 -11.65 4.52
C VAL A 70 1.41 -10.53 4.49
N MET A 71 0.11 -10.89 4.46
CA MET A 71 -0.99 -9.91 4.54
C MET A 71 -1.03 -9.18 5.90
N SER A 72 -0.53 -9.82 6.97
CA SER A 72 -0.45 -9.18 8.28
C SER A 72 0.58 -8.06 8.37
N GLN A 73 1.64 -8.11 7.55
CA GLN A 73 2.76 -7.17 7.67
C GLN A 73 2.37 -5.78 7.14
N LEU A 74 1.80 -5.68 5.95
CA LEU A 74 1.43 -4.38 5.38
C LEU A 74 0.36 -3.68 6.21
N LYS A 75 -0.68 -4.41 6.64
CA LYS A 75 -1.72 -3.87 7.51
C LYS A 75 -1.12 -3.30 8.80
N THR A 76 -0.14 -4.00 9.39
CA THR A 76 0.55 -3.55 10.61
C THR A 76 1.42 -2.32 10.36
N LEU A 77 2.13 -2.28 9.23
CA LEU A 77 2.98 -1.13 8.86
C LEU A 77 2.15 0.15 8.69
N LEU A 78 0.94 0.03 8.14
CA LEU A 78 0.03 1.14 7.87
C LEU A 78 -0.58 1.76 9.14
N LEU A 79 -0.69 1.02 10.24
CA LEU A 79 -1.32 1.53 11.47
C LEU A 79 -0.61 2.79 12.00
N GLY A 80 -1.41 3.78 12.40
CA GLY A 80 -0.97 5.06 12.95
C GLY A 80 -1.35 6.24 12.08
N SER A 81 -0.80 7.41 12.44
CA SER A 81 -1.04 8.66 11.73
C SER A 81 0.15 9.01 10.85
N TRP A 82 -0.14 9.54 9.67
CA TRP A 82 0.83 9.87 8.63
C TRP A 82 0.61 11.32 8.20
N ARG A 83 1.70 12.08 8.19
CA ARG A 83 1.72 13.47 7.73
C ARG A 83 1.99 13.48 6.23
N MET A 84 1.15 14.19 5.49
CA MET A 84 1.34 14.42 4.06
C MET A 84 2.52 15.37 3.83
N THR A 85 3.44 14.99 2.95
CA THR A 85 4.61 15.80 2.57
C THR A 85 4.53 16.31 1.14
N SER A 86 3.80 15.62 0.27
CA SER A 86 3.57 16.03 -1.12
C SER A 86 2.25 15.45 -1.63
N TRP A 87 1.53 16.24 -2.44
CA TRP A 87 0.34 15.78 -3.14
C TRP A 87 0.24 16.47 -4.51
N VAL A 88 0.49 15.68 -5.54
CA VAL A 88 0.39 16.11 -6.94
C VAL A 88 -0.58 15.22 -7.71
N TYR A 89 -1.04 15.70 -8.85
CA TYR A 89 -1.78 14.90 -9.82
C TYR A 89 -1.23 15.15 -11.22
N GLU A 90 -1.24 14.09 -12.02
CA GLU A 90 -0.91 14.14 -13.44
C GLU A 90 -2.21 14.10 -14.24
N ILE A 91 -2.42 15.09 -15.11
CA ILE A 91 -3.54 15.11 -16.05
C ILE A 91 -3.25 14.10 -17.16
N LEU A 92 -4.12 13.11 -17.35
CA LEU A 92 -3.86 12.01 -18.29
C LEU A 92 -3.86 12.45 -19.77
N GLU A 93 -4.60 13.51 -20.11
CA GLU A 93 -4.64 14.05 -21.47
C GLU A 93 -3.33 14.77 -21.86
N THR A 94 -2.75 15.56 -20.94
CA THR A 94 -1.64 16.46 -21.24
C THR A 94 -0.29 15.99 -20.66
N GLY A 95 -0.31 15.09 -19.68
CA GLY A 95 0.85 14.72 -18.87
C GLY A 95 1.33 15.82 -17.92
N GLU A 96 0.58 16.92 -17.79
CA GLU A 96 0.92 18.02 -16.90
C GLU A 96 0.76 17.60 -15.43
N VAL A 97 1.77 17.90 -14.61
CA VAL A 97 1.77 17.60 -13.17
C VAL A 97 1.51 18.88 -12.38
N LEU A 98 0.45 18.86 -11.57
CA LEU A 98 -0.02 19.99 -10.80
C LEU A 98 -0.14 19.65 -9.30
N ASP A 99 -0.01 20.66 -8.45
CA ASP A 99 -0.29 20.53 -7.01
C ASP A 99 -1.80 20.37 -6.79
N ALA A 100 -2.20 19.27 -6.14
CA ALA A 100 -3.63 18.95 -6.02
C ALA A 100 -4.37 19.92 -5.09
N LEU A 101 -3.77 20.31 -3.98
CA LEU A 101 -4.39 21.24 -3.03
C LEU A 101 -3.42 22.38 -2.67
N GLY A 102 -2.76 22.93 -3.70
CA GLY A 102 -1.72 23.94 -3.57
C GLY A 102 -0.41 23.40 -2.98
N GLN A 103 0.58 24.29 -2.89
CA GLN A 103 1.91 23.95 -2.38
C GLN A 103 1.88 23.71 -0.87
N ASN A 104 2.69 22.75 -0.40
CA ASN A 104 2.85 22.40 1.02
C ASN A 104 1.54 22.01 1.73
N PRO A 105 0.81 20.98 1.25
CA PRO A 105 -0.47 20.60 1.81
C PRO A 105 -0.36 20.23 3.30
N ARG A 106 -1.27 20.74 4.12
CA ARG A 106 -1.38 20.38 5.54
C ARG A 106 -2.33 19.21 5.69
N GLY A 107 -1.81 18.01 5.45
CA GLY A 107 -2.60 16.77 5.43
C GLY A 107 -2.19 15.76 6.49
N ILE A 108 -3.18 15.07 7.05
CA ILE A 108 -2.99 13.86 7.85
C ILE A 108 -3.89 12.76 7.28
N ILE A 109 -3.34 11.55 7.20
CA ILE A 109 -4.12 10.33 7.06
C ILE A 109 -3.84 9.43 8.25
N SER A 110 -4.89 8.86 8.84
CA SER A 110 -4.76 7.97 10.00
C SER A 110 -5.43 6.63 9.73
N TYR A 111 -4.74 5.55 10.08
CA TYR A 111 -5.25 4.18 10.04
C TYR A 111 -5.29 3.61 11.45
N SER A 112 -6.48 3.23 11.87
CA SER A 112 -6.76 2.76 13.22
C SER A 112 -6.88 1.24 13.25
N ALA A 113 -6.49 0.63 14.37
CA ALA A 113 -6.50 -0.83 14.52
C ALA A 113 -7.91 -1.45 14.48
N ASP A 114 -8.94 -0.64 14.72
CA ASP A 114 -10.37 -0.99 14.60
C ASP A 114 -10.86 -1.06 13.13
N GLY A 115 -9.99 -0.80 12.15
CA GLY A 115 -10.35 -0.83 10.73
C GLY A 115 -10.92 0.49 10.21
N ARG A 116 -10.88 1.58 11.00
CA ARG A 116 -11.25 2.92 10.55
C ARG A 116 -10.07 3.67 9.97
N MET A 117 -10.38 4.56 9.03
CA MET A 117 -9.45 5.52 8.48
C MET A 117 -10.06 6.92 8.41
N MET A 118 -9.22 7.95 8.47
CA MET A 118 -9.61 9.32 8.16
C MET A 118 -8.51 10.04 7.37
N VAL A 119 -8.92 10.86 6.41
CA VAL A 119 -8.10 11.82 5.68
C VAL A 119 -8.60 13.20 6.00
N PHE A 120 -7.69 14.10 6.36
CA PHE A 120 -8.00 15.50 6.58
C PHE A 120 -6.86 16.35 6.04
N VAL A 121 -7.15 17.15 5.02
CA VAL A 121 -6.17 17.98 4.32
C VAL A 121 -6.70 19.39 4.17
N LEU A 122 -5.87 20.36 4.54
CA LEU A 122 -6.14 21.77 4.34
C LEU A 122 -5.10 22.36 3.39
N ARG A 123 -5.57 23.25 2.52
CA ARG A 123 -4.70 24.09 1.72
C ARG A 123 -3.88 25.02 2.62
N ALA A 124 -2.59 25.21 2.32
CA ALA A 124 -1.67 25.94 3.19
C ALA A 124 -2.00 27.43 3.35
N ASP A 125 -2.45 28.07 2.28
CA ASP A 125 -2.78 29.50 2.19
C ASP A 125 -4.27 29.79 2.46
N ARG A 126 -4.93 28.94 3.24
CA ARG A 126 -6.33 29.13 3.64
C ARG A 126 -6.50 30.36 4.54
N SER A 127 -7.47 31.22 4.22
CA SER A 127 -7.80 32.42 4.99
C SER A 127 -8.32 32.11 6.38
N THR A 128 -7.89 32.91 7.37
CA THR A 128 -8.45 32.88 8.73
C THR A 128 -9.71 33.75 8.77
N PRO A 129 -10.86 33.24 9.25
CA PRO A 129 -12.06 34.06 9.42
C PRO A 129 -11.86 35.23 10.38
N ALA A 130 -12.56 36.33 10.16
CA ALA A 130 -12.49 37.53 11.00
C ALA A 130 -13.06 37.34 12.41
N ALA A 131 -13.93 36.33 12.60
CA ALA A 131 -14.55 36.00 13.88
C ALA A 131 -14.72 34.48 14.04
N LEU A 132 -15.04 34.03 15.26
CA LEU A 132 -15.26 32.61 15.58
C LEU A 132 -16.38 31.98 14.73
N VAL A 133 -17.42 32.76 14.41
CA VAL A 133 -18.50 32.35 13.50
C VAL A 133 -18.21 32.97 12.13
N PRO A 134 -17.83 32.19 11.10
CA PRO A 134 -17.50 32.74 9.80
C PRO A 134 -18.74 33.25 9.07
N THR A 135 -18.56 34.30 8.28
CA THR A 135 -19.55 34.77 7.29
C THR A 135 -19.78 33.74 6.19
N SER A 136 -20.85 33.88 5.41
CA SER A 136 -21.15 32.95 4.30
C SER A 136 -20.00 32.86 3.28
N ASN A 137 -19.36 33.98 2.95
CA ASN A 137 -18.23 34.01 2.01
C ASN A 137 -17.00 33.30 2.58
N GLU A 138 -16.71 33.50 3.88
CA GLU A 138 -15.63 32.79 4.54
C GLU A 138 -15.92 31.29 4.60
N LYS A 139 -17.16 30.86 4.88
CA LYS A 139 -17.53 29.44 4.86
C LYS A 139 -17.25 28.77 3.52
N ILE A 140 -17.56 29.44 2.40
CA ILE A 140 -17.27 28.93 1.05
C ILE A 140 -15.76 28.79 0.87
N ALA A 141 -14.99 29.85 1.15
CA ALA A 141 -13.53 29.80 1.02
C ALA A 141 -12.89 28.72 1.93
N LEU A 142 -13.43 28.50 3.12
CA LEU A 142 -13.06 27.45 4.05
C LEU A 142 -13.40 26.04 3.50
N TYR A 143 -14.52 25.89 2.81
CA TYR A 143 -14.93 24.63 2.19
C TYR A 143 -14.05 24.30 0.97
N ASP A 144 -13.81 25.26 0.08
CA ASP A 144 -13.02 25.09 -1.15
C ASP A 144 -11.53 24.81 -0.88
N SER A 145 -11.06 25.11 0.34
CA SER A 145 -9.69 24.87 0.79
C SER A 145 -9.54 23.64 1.70
N MET A 146 -10.55 22.77 1.72
CA MET A 146 -10.61 21.56 2.54
C MET A 146 -10.82 20.31 1.69
N PHE A 147 -10.17 19.22 2.08
CA PHE A 147 -10.39 17.90 1.51
C PHE A 147 -10.36 16.88 2.66
N ALA A 148 -11.51 16.27 2.96
CA ALA A 148 -11.65 15.48 4.18
C ALA A 148 -12.70 14.38 4.07
N TYR A 149 -12.29 13.12 4.27
CA TYR A 149 -13.20 11.98 4.29
C TYR A 149 -12.79 10.95 5.33
N ALA A 150 -13.75 10.14 5.75
CA ALA A 150 -13.54 9.03 6.66
C ALA A 150 -14.31 7.79 6.20
N GLY A 151 -13.89 6.64 6.71
CA GLY A 151 -14.40 5.37 6.25
C GLY A 151 -13.77 4.18 6.94
N THR A 152 -14.06 3.01 6.41
CA THR A 152 -13.31 1.79 6.71
C THR A 152 -12.28 1.53 5.62
N TYR A 153 -11.37 0.59 5.84
CA TYR A 153 -10.38 0.24 4.81
C TYR A 153 -10.10 -1.26 4.76
N SER A 154 -9.80 -1.73 3.55
CA SER A 154 -9.30 -3.08 3.28
C SER A 154 -7.88 -2.99 2.74
N VAL A 155 -7.00 -3.86 3.23
CA VAL A 155 -5.60 -3.94 2.78
C VAL A 155 -5.42 -5.20 1.95
N GLU A 156 -4.91 -5.02 0.74
CA GLU A 156 -4.51 -6.09 -0.18
C GLU A 156 -2.99 -6.11 -0.31
N HIS A 157 -2.45 -6.97 -1.17
CA HIS A 157 -0.99 -7.18 -1.29
C HIS A 157 -0.21 -5.95 -1.81
N ASP A 158 -0.82 -5.13 -2.66
CA ASP A 158 -0.21 -3.97 -3.33
C ASP A 158 -1.01 -2.67 -3.21
N ARG A 159 -2.16 -2.73 -2.55
CA ARG A 159 -3.13 -1.61 -2.51
C ARG A 159 -3.90 -1.59 -1.21
N ILE A 160 -4.46 -0.42 -0.96
CA ILE A 160 -5.48 -0.18 0.06
C ILE A 160 -6.75 0.33 -0.64
N VAL A 161 -7.89 -0.13 -0.16
CA VAL A 161 -9.21 0.31 -0.62
C VAL A 161 -9.86 1.05 0.54
N HIS A 162 -10.20 2.33 0.35
CA HIS A 162 -10.99 3.10 1.31
C HIS A 162 -12.47 2.98 0.95
N HIS A 163 -13.27 2.58 1.93
CA HIS A 163 -14.72 2.49 1.84
C HIS A 163 -15.31 3.72 2.52
N ILE A 164 -15.72 4.70 1.73
CA ILE A 164 -16.09 6.03 2.25
C ILE A 164 -17.50 6.01 2.81
N ASP A 165 -17.65 6.38 4.08
CA ASP A 165 -18.94 6.56 4.74
C ASP A 165 -19.20 7.97 5.27
N MET A 166 -18.19 8.84 5.26
CA MET A 166 -18.32 10.26 5.60
C MET A 166 -17.41 11.08 4.70
N SER A 167 -17.91 12.17 4.12
CA SER A 167 -17.12 13.02 3.22
C SER A 167 -17.51 14.48 3.31
N TRP A 168 -16.52 15.39 3.15
CA TRP A 168 -16.78 16.80 2.93
C TRP A 168 -17.68 17.04 1.71
N ASN A 169 -17.53 16.20 0.69
CA ASN A 169 -18.40 16.16 -0.47
C ASN A 169 -19.25 14.89 -0.42
N GLN A 170 -20.54 15.04 -0.10
CA GLN A 170 -21.45 13.92 0.11
C GLN A 170 -21.56 12.98 -1.11
N SER A 171 -21.26 13.44 -2.33
CA SER A 171 -21.27 12.57 -3.52
C SER A 171 -20.23 11.43 -3.48
N TRP A 172 -19.28 11.48 -2.53
CA TRP A 172 -18.27 10.45 -2.33
C TRP A 172 -18.71 9.37 -1.33
N GLU A 173 -19.79 9.57 -0.58
CA GLU A 173 -20.28 8.57 0.36
C GLU A 173 -20.78 7.33 -0.39
N GLY A 174 -20.40 6.15 0.08
CA GLY A 174 -20.69 4.87 -0.57
C GLY A 174 -19.75 4.52 -1.74
N THR A 175 -18.76 5.37 -2.04
CA THR A 175 -17.75 5.08 -3.06
C THR A 175 -16.51 4.39 -2.49
N GLU A 176 -15.77 3.72 -3.37
CA GLU A 176 -14.48 3.11 -3.04
C GLU A 176 -13.33 3.90 -3.66
N GLN A 177 -12.26 4.08 -2.90
CA GLN A 177 -11.04 4.73 -3.37
C GLN A 177 -9.87 3.74 -3.32
N VAL A 178 -9.44 3.28 -4.49
CA VAL A 178 -8.29 2.39 -4.62
C VAL A 178 -7.00 3.22 -4.63
N ARG A 179 -6.05 2.86 -3.77
CA ARG A 179 -4.71 3.46 -3.71
C ARG A 179 -3.66 2.36 -3.74
N TYR A 180 -2.88 2.32 -4.81
CA TYR A 180 -1.67 1.51 -4.87
C TYR A 180 -0.63 2.14 -3.96
N LEU A 181 0.10 1.31 -3.22
CA LEU A 181 0.99 1.81 -2.17
C LEU A 181 2.34 1.13 -2.14
N GLU A 182 3.33 1.90 -1.71
CA GLU A 182 4.64 1.42 -1.30
C GLU A 182 4.94 2.00 0.09
N THR A 183 5.37 1.15 1.03
CA THR A 183 5.72 1.61 2.39
C THR A 183 6.78 0.73 3.04
N ASP A 184 7.68 1.37 3.78
CA ASP A 184 8.67 0.75 4.67
C ASP A 184 8.29 0.91 6.16
N GLY A 185 7.08 1.42 6.45
CA GLY A 185 6.62 1.74 7.80
C GLY A 185 7.08 3.10 8.34
N ARG A 186 7.89 3.86 7.60
CA ARG A 186 8.28 5.25 7.92
C ARG A 186 7.80 6.22 6.86
N THR A 187 7.85 5.81 5.60
CA THR A 187 7.37 6.54 4.43
C THR A 187 6.24 5.76 3.76
N LEU A 188 5.37 6.49 3.10
CA LEU A 188 4.21 5.93 2.42
C LEU A 188 4.00 6.70 1.11
N LEU A 189 4.05 5.99 0.00
CA LEU A 189 3.74 6.51 -1.33
C LEU A 189 2.38 5.96 -1.75
N TYR A 190 1.47 6.84 -2.15
CA TYR A 190 0.19 6.49 -2.77
C TYR A 190 0.15 6.90 -4.21
N ARG A 191 -0.42 6.00 -5.02
CA ARG A 191 -0.84 6.27 -6.40
C ARG A 191 -2.31 5.88 -6.55
N SER A 192 -3.13 6.79 -7.07
CA SER A 192 -4.53 6.44 -7.37
C SER A 192 -4.62 5.61 -8.65
N ALA A 193 -5.73 4.87 -8.80
CA ALA A 193 -6.19 4.50 -10.13
C ALA A 193 -6.57 5.76 -10.93
N PRO A 194 -6.59 5.71 -12.28
CA PRO A 194 -7.18 6.75 -13.12
C PRO A 194 -8.61 7.08 -12.68
N ALA A 195 -8.89 8.36 -12.40
CA ALA A 195 -10.21 8.84 -12.01
C ALA A 195 -10.35 10.34 -12.30
N GLN A 196 -11.59 10.84 -12.30
CA GLN A 196 -11.84 12.28 -12.35
C GLN A 196 -11.43 12.95 -11.04
N ASN A 197 -10.62 13.99 -11.16
CA ASN A 197 -10.22 14.83 -10.03
C ASN A 197 -11.46 15.52 -9.45
N PRO A 198 -11.76 15.39 -8.15
CA PRO A 198 -12.91 16.07 -7.54
C PRO A 198 -12.82 17.60 -7.55
N LEU A 199 -11.65 18.18 -7.83
CA LEU A 199 -11.41 19.61 -7.77
C LEU A 199 -11.63 20.32 -9.12
N ASP A 200 -11.28 19.67 -10.24
CA ASP A 200 -11.39 20.27 -11.58
C ASP A 200 -12.09 19.37 -12.62
N GLY A 201 -12.47 18.15 -12.24
CA GLY A 201 -13.18 17.19 -13.10
C GLY A 201 -12.32 16.50 -14.16
N LYS A 202 -11.01 16.78 -14.23
CA LYS A 202 -10.11 16.19 -15.24
C LYS A 202 -9.73 14.77 -14.87
N ASP A 203 -9.56 13.90 -15.88
CA ASP A 203 -9.02 12.57 -15.68
C ASP A 203 -7.55 12.65 -15.26
N CYS A 204 -7.25 12.08 -14.09
CA CYS A 204 -5.92 12.21 -13.49
C CYS A 204 -5.49 10.97 -12.72
N VAL A 205 -4.20 10.94 -12.38
CA VAL A 205 -3.62 10.05 -11.38
C VAL A 205 -2.96 10.89 -10.30
N HIS A 206 -3.39 10.70 -9.06
CA HIS A 206 -2.76 11.34 -7.91
C HIS A 206 -1.54 10.56 -7.45
N THR A 207 -0.47 11.29 -7.13
CA THR A 207 0.69 10.78 -6.40
C THR A 207 0.82 11.53 -5.07
N VAL A 208 0.81 10.80 -3.96
CA VAL A 208 0.82 11.38 -2.62
C VAL A 208 1.92 10.75 -1.79
N ARG A 209 2.69 11.57 -1.08
CA ARG A 209 3.76 11.10 -0.18
C ARG A 209 3.41 11.46 1.25
N PHE A 210 3.67 10.53 2.15
CA PHE A 210 3.50 10.72 3.58
C PHE A 210 4.71 10.21 4.36
N GLU A 211 4.85 10.77 5.56
CA GLU A 211 5.78 10.33 6.59
C GLU A 211 5.00 9.95 7.85
N LYS A 212 5.40 8.88 8.51
CA LYS A 212 4.76 8.42 9.74
C LYS A 212 5.01 9.43 10.86
N ILE A 213 3.93 9.83 11.55
CA ILE A 213 4.03 10.69 12.72
C ILE A 213 4.50 9.81 13.88
N THR A 214 5.76 9.96 14.26
CA THR A 214 6.26 9.43 15.51
C THR A 214 5.98 10.46 16.59
N SER A 215 5.50 10.02 17.76
CA SER A 215 5.48 10.90 18.93
C SER A 215 6.93 11.24 19.27
N THR A 216 7.38 12.43 18.92
CA THR A 216 8.59 12.98 19.53
C THR A 216 8.24 13.21 20.99
N SER A 217 8.76 12.37 21.88
CA SER A 217 8.76 12.62 23.31
C SER A 217 9.59 13.88 23.56
N SER A 218 8.98 15.06 23.43
CA SER A 218 9.54 16.28 23.99
C SER A 218 9.25 16.25 25.49
N HIS A 219 10.24 15.75 26.25
CA HIS A 219 10.35 15.96 27.69
C HIS A 219 10.69 17.42 28.00
#